data_AF-A0A101HK41-F1
#
_entry.id   AF-A0A101HK41-F1
#
_cell.length_a   1.000
_cell.length_b   1.000
_cell.length_c   1.000
_cell.angle_alpha   90.00
_cell.angle_beta   90.00
_cell.angle_gamma   90.00
#
_symmetry.space_group_name_H-M   'P 1'
#
loop_
_entity.id
_entity.type
_entity.pdbx_description
1 polymer ?
#
loop_
_entity_poly.entity_id
_entity_poly.type
_entity_poly.pdbx_seq_one_letter_code
_entity_poly.pdbx_strand_id
1 'polypeptide(L)' 'MIKIVLIGIVILFIAILLMGVRVFFSRKGTFPSLHIGECEAMQERGIHCATSQDAEMSQKESPIEKLLRSENL' A
#
# COMPACT_ATOMS: atom_id res chain seq x y z
N MET A 1 38.94 0.79 -19.11
CA MET A 1 37.98 -0.21 -18.59
C MET A 1 37.72 -0.05 -17.10
N ILE A 2 38.68 -0.32 -16.21
CA ILE A 2 38.47 -0.26 -14.74
C ILE A 2 37.96 1.11 -14.24
N LYS A 3 38.48 2.23 -14.77
CA LYS A 3 38.01 3.57 -14.40
C LYS A 3 36.51 3.79 -14.66
N ILE A 4 35.99 3.27 -15.77
CA ILE A 4 34.58 3.40 -16.15
C ILE A 4 33.70 2.57 -15.23
N VAL A 5 34.14 1.34 -14.92
CA VAL A 5 33.44 0.46 -13.97
C VAL A 5 33.36 1.11 -12.59
N LEU A 6 34.46 1.70 -12.12
CA LEU A 6 34.53 2.37 -10.82
C LEU A 6 33.58 3.57 -10.74
N ILE A 7 33.55 4.41 -11.79
CA ILE A 7 32.59 5.51 -11.89
C ILE A 7 31.15 5.00 -11.89
N GLY A 8 30.85 3.93 -12.63
CA GLY A 8 29.51 3.33 -12.66
C GLY A 8 29.05 2.84 -11.28
N ILE A 9 29.93 2.20 -10.52
CA ILE A 9 29.64 1.74 -9.15
C ILE A 9 29.32 2.93 -8.24
N VAL A 10 30.11 4.02 -8.32
CA VAL A 10 29.89 5.22 -7.50
C VAL A 10 28.53 5.85 -7.82
N ILE A 11 28.17 5.97 -9.10
CA ILE A 11 26.89 6.53 -9.52
C ILE A 11 25.73 5.65 -9.04
N LEU A 12 25.83 4.33 -9.20
CA LEU A 12 24.81 3.39 -8.75
C LEU A 12 24.61 3.46 -7.23
N PHE A 13 25.71 3.54 -6.48
CA PHE A 13 25.67 3.68 -5.03
C PHE A 13 24.96 4.96 -4.59
N ILE A 14 25.29 6.09 -5.22
CA ILE A 14 24.59 7.37 -4.97
C ILE A 14 23.10 7.25 -5.30
N ALA A 15 22.73 6.62 -6.41
CA ALA A 15 21.33 6.43 -6.79
C ALA A 15 20.54 5.62 -5.75
N ILE A 16 21.11 4.53 -5.23
CA ILE A 16 20.49 3.72 -4.18
C ILE A 16 20.32 4.54 -2.89
N LEU A 17 21.35 5.29 -2.48
CA LEU A 17 21.28 6.15 -1.29
C LEU A 17 20.21 7.23 -1.41
N LEU A 18 20.09 7.87 -2.58
CA LEU A 18 19.08 8.88 -2.85
C LEU A 18 17.66 8.28 -2.85
N MET A 19 17.48 7.10 -3.47
CA MET A 19 16.19 6.41 -3.49
C MET A 19 15.72 6.02 -2.08
N GLY A 20 16.66 5.64 -1.22
CA GLY A 20 16.40 5.26 0.17
C GLY A 20 16.59 6.39 1.19
N VAL A 21 16.65 7.67 0.80
CA VAL A 21 17.07 8.74 1.72
C VAL A 21 16.27 8.78 3.03
N ARG A 22 14.95 8.56 2.96
CA ARG A 22 14.10 8.48 4.15
C ARG A 22 14.36 7.24 4.99
N VAL A 23 14.74 6.12 4.38
CA VAL A 23 15.03 4.87 5.08
C VAL A 23 16.42 4.93 5.72
N PHE A 24 17.43 5.38 5.00
CA PHE A 24 18.82 5.41 5.48
C PHE A 24 19.10 6.55 6.47
N PHE A 25 18.46 7.72 6.31
CA PHE A 25 18.78 8.92 7.10
C PHE A 25 17.69 9.34 8.11
N SER A 26 16.55 8.64 8.21
CA SER A 26 15.54 8.93 9.25
C SER A 26 15.70 8.01 10.47
N ARG A 27 15.49 8.56 11.68
CA ARG A 27 15.57 7.81 12.96
C ARG A 27 14.58 6.65 13.09
N LYS A 28 13.50 6.65 12.31
CA LYS A 28 12.51 5.56 12.19
C LYS A 28 12.40 5.08 10.74
N GLY A 29 13.51 5.06 10.01
CA GLY A 29 13.55 4.66 8.61
C GLY A 29 13.28 3.17 8.45
N THR A 30 12.01 2.79 8.39
CA THR A 30 11.59 1.45 7.98
C THR A 30 11.05 1.52 6.56
N PHE A 31 11.22 0.45 5.80
CA PHE A 31 10.46 0.30 4.58
C PHE A 31 8.98 0.21 4.95
N PRO A 32 8.08 0.95 4.25
CA PRO A 32 6.65 0.83 4.49
C PRO A 32 6.22 -0.62 4.23
N SER A 33 5.25 -1.10 5.01
CA SER A 33 4.65 -2.41 4.78
C SER A 33 4.02 -2.43 3.39
N LEU A 34 4.38 -3.44 2.59
CA LEU A 34 3.74 -3.69 1.30
C LEU A 34 2.40 -4.43 1.47
N HIS A 35 2.07 -4.82 2.70
CA HIS A 35 0.81 -5.47 3.01
C HIS A 35 -0.31 -4.44 3.03
N ILE A 36 -1.27 -4.54 2.11
CA ILE A 36 -2.43 -3.64 2.00
C ILE A 36 -3.16 -3.50 3.33
N GLY A 37 -3.27 -4.61 4.09
CA GLY A 37 -3.95 -4.63 5.38
C GLY A 37 -3.22 -3.88 6.50
N GLU A 38 -1.96 -3.50 6.33
CA GLU A 38 -1.18 -2.74 7.32
C GLU A 38 -0.92 -1.30 6.89
N CYS A 39 -1.39 -0.92 5.70
CA CYS A 39 -1.20 0.41 5.17
C CYS A 39 -2.30 1.34 5.67
N GLU A 40 -2.01 2.11 6.73
CA GLU A 40 -2.93 3.07 7.35
C GLU A 40 -3.56 4.03 6.33
N ALA A 41 -2.75 4.56 5.39
CA ALA A 41 -3.24 5.44 4.33
C ALA A 41 -4.23 4.78 3.35
N MET A 42 -4.19 3.46 3.18
CA MET A 42 -5.17 2.71 2.38
C MET A 42 -6.42 2.39 3.21
N GLN A 43 -6.24 2.05 4.49
CA GLN A 43 -7.35 1.86 5.42
C GLN A 43 -8.19 3.13 5.61
N GLU A 44 -7.56 4.30 5.73
CA GLU A 44 -8.24 5.61 5.80
C GLU A 44 -9.11 5.87 4.56
N ARG A 45 -8.76 5.29 3.42
CA ARG A 45 -9.53 5.37 2.16
C ARG A 45 -10.59 4.28 2.04
N GLY A 46 -10.74 3.40 3.04
CA GLY A 46 -11.64 2.25 3.00
C GLY A 46 -11.20 1.14 2.04
N ILE A 47 -9.91 1.11 1.66
CA ILE A 47 -9.38 0.10 0.74
C ILE A 47 -8.82 -1.06 1.58
N HIS A 48 -9.49 -2.21 1.50
CA HIS A 48 -9.10 -3.44 2.21
C HIS A 48 -8.59 -4.52 1.24
N CYS A 49 -8.09 -5.64 1.76
CA CYS A 49 -7.75 -6.80 0.93
C CYS A 49 -9.00 -7.31 0.21
N ALA A 50 -8.86 -7.84 -1.02
CA ALA A 50 -9.97 -8.38 -1.78
C ALA A 50 -10.80 -9.39 -0.97
N THR A 51 -10.15 -10.31 -0.24
CA THR A 51 -10.84 -11.30 0.60
C THR A 51 -11.64 -10.67 1.74
N SER A 52 -11.12 -9.63 2.40
CA SER A 52 -11.87 -8.91 3.44
C SER A 52 -13.03 -8.11 2.84
N GLN A 53 -12.84 -7.47 1.69
CA GLN A 53 -13.90 -6.74 1.00
C GLN A 53 -15.03 -7.69 0.56
N ASP A 54 -14.70 -8.87 0.05
CA ASP A 54 -15.67 -9.90 -0.35
C ASP A 54 -16.46 -10.40 0.85
N ALA A 55 -15.79 -10.67 1.98
CA ALA A 55 -16.45 -11.09 3.22
C ALA A 55 -17.38 -10.01 3.78
N GLU A 56 -16.94 -8.75 3.80
CA GLU A 56 -17.77 -7.61 4.21
C GLU A 56 -18.99 -7.43 3.30
N MET A 57 -18.81 -7.59 1.98
CA MET A 57 -19.90 -7.48 1.01
C MET A 57 -20.91 -8.61 1.16
N SER A 58 -20.45 -9.83 1.47
CA SER A 58 -21.33 -10.97 1.76
C SER A 58 -22.17 -10.80 3.02
N GLN A 59 -21.75 -9.95 3.96
CA GLN A 59 -22.51 -9.67 5.18
C GLN A 59 -23.49 -8.49 5.04
N LYS A 60 -23.40 -7.72 3.95
CA LYS A 60 -24.32 -6.59 3.71
C LYS A 60 -25.61 -7.08 3.07
N GLU A 61 -26.75 -6.63 3.60
CA GLU A 61 -28.06 -6.84 2.96
C GLU A 61 -28.01 -6.30 1.53
N SER A 62 -28.60 -7.06 0.61
CA SER A 62 -28.64 -6.65 -0.78
C SER A 62 -29.40 -5.32 -0.93
N PRO A 63 -28.96 -4.40 -1.80
CA PRO A 63 -29.70 -3.17 -2.06
C PRO A 63 -31.17 -3.43 -2.46
N ILE A 64 -31.42 -4.56 -3.12
CA ILE A 64 -32.75 -5.03 -3.51
C ILE A 64 -33.60 -5.39 -2.29
N GLU A 65 -33.07 -6.13 -1.31
CA GLU A 65 -33.78 -6.41 -0.06
C GLU A 65 -34.14 -5.14 0.71
N LYS A 66 -33.23 -4.16 0.76
CA LYS A 66 -33.51 -2.88 1.41
C LYS A 66 -34.64 -2.12 0.73
N LEU A 67 -34.64 -2.10 -0.61
CA LEU A 67 -35.70 -1.48 -1.40
C LEU A 67 -37.05 -2.18 -1.17
N LEU A 68 -37.09 -3.52 -1.26
CA LEU A 68 -38.30 -4.32 -1.04
C LEU A 68 -38.86 -4.17 0.38
N ARG A 69 -37.99 -4.03 1.39
CA ARG A 69 -38.40 -3.76 2.77
C ARG A 69 -38.99 -2.35 2.91
N SER A 70 -38.42 -1.35 2.24
CA SER A 70 -38.91 0.04 2.31
C SER A 70 -40.24 0.25 1.59
N GLU A 71 -40.53 -0.50 0.51
CA GLU A 71 -41.83 -0.45 -0.18
C GLU A 71 -42.93 -1.26 0.53
N ASN A 72 -42.56 -2.22 1.40
CA ASN A 72 -43.51 -2.99 2.22
C ASN A 72 -43.79 -2.37 3.60
N LEU A 73 -43.31 -1.16 3.86
CA LEU A 73 -43.55 -0.36 5.06
C LEU A 73 -44.37 0.89 4.72
#